data_AF-A0A7M3STU6-F1
#
_entry.id   AF-A0A7M3STU6-F1
#
_cell.length_a   1.000
_cell.length_b   1.000
_cell.length_c   1.000
_cell.angle_alpha   90.00
_cell.angle_beta   90.00
_cell.angle_gamma   90.00
#
_symmetry.space_group_name_H-M   'P 1'
#
loop_
_entity.id
_entity.type
_entity.pdbx_description
1 polymer ?
#
loop_
_entity_poly.entity_id
_entity_poly.type
_entity_poly.pdbx_seq_one_letter_code
_entity_poly.pdbx_strand_id
1 'polypeptide(L)'
;MNKDLLHHSLTLVDLPDDGLTARFYDILFDRYPQVKPMFSRNTRQQASMLRSAIVSVVDHLDDADWLATTLGTLGARHAGMGVTEPMYGAVAECMVAAMTEIGGDQWTPEMSEEWTAALGAVASMMLAGYPAGETGAA
;
A
#
# COMPACT_ATOMS: atom_id res chain seq x y z
N MET A 1 8.45 -5.58 -13.60
CA MET A 1 8.55 -4.62 -12.49
C MET A 1 9.99 -4.17 -12.40
N ASN A 2 10.22 -2.86 -12.50
CA ASN A 2 11.55 -2.26 -12.50
C ASN A 2 11.93 -1.86 -11.07
N LYS A 3 12.67 -2.74 -10.39
CA LYS A 3 13.08 -2.55 -8.98
C LYS A 3 13.91 -1.29 -8.77
N ASP A 4 14.83 -0.99 -9.68
CA ASP A 4 15.67 0.22 -9.60
C ASP A 4 14.82 1.49 -9.68
N LEU A 5 13.82 1.50 -10.57
CA LEU A 5 12.89 2.63 -10.70
C LEU A 5 12.02 2.79 -9.44
N LEU A 6 11.54 1.68 -8.84
CA LEU A 6 10.79 1.72 -7.58
C LEU A 6 11.63 2.25 -6.42
N HIS A 7 12.88 1.81 -6.27
CA HIS A 7 13.78 2.36 -5.24
C HIS A 7 14.10 3.83 -5.45
N HIS A 8 14.44 4.20 -6.68
CA HIS A 8 14.78 5.58 -7.02
C HIS A 8 13.61 6.51 -6.76
N SER A 9 12.42 6.16 -7.25
CA SER A 9 11.21 6.94 -7.05
C SER A 9 10.75 6.95 -5.60
N LEU A 10 10.94 5.87 -4.82
CA LEU A 10 10.68 5.89 -3.38
C LEU A 10 11.56 6.91 -2.65
N THR A 11 12.85 6.95 -3.00
CA THR A 11 13.82 7.89 -2.42
C THR A 11 13.45 9.34 -2.73
N LEU A 12 12.95 9.59 -3.95
CA LEU A 12 12.50 10.91 -4.37
C LEU A 12 11.36 11.46 -3.49
N VAL A 13 10.49 10.58 -2.99
CA VAL A 13 9.29 10.95 -2.21
C VAL A 13 9.43 10.68 -0.71
N ASP A 14 10.62 10.25 -0.25
CA ASP A 14 10.87 9.91 1.16
C ASP A 14 11.09 11.18 1.99
N LEU A 15 9.99 11.77 2.44
CA LEU A 15 10.00 12.96 3.28
C LEU A 15 10.31 12.61 4.76
N PRO A 16 10.98 13.52 5.51
CA PRO A 16 11.14 13.40 6.96
C PRO A 16 9.80 13.25 7.70
N ASP A 17 9.86 12.75 8.93
CA ASP A 17 8.71 12.65 9.85
C ASP A 17 7.47 11.94 9.27
N ASP A 18 7.71 10.92 8.43
CA ASP A 18 6.65 10.15 7.77
C ASP A 18 5.78 11.01 6.83
N GLY A 19 6.35 12.04 6.21
CA GLY A 19 5.63 13.02 5.39
C GLY A 19 4.89 12.42 4.19
N LEU A 20 5.45 11.39 3.54
CA LEU A 20 4.75 10.64 2.48
C LEU A 20 3.46 10.02 2.99
N THR A 21 3.55 9.28 4.10
CA THR A 21 2.40 8.56 4.65
C THR A 21 1.39 9.50 5.30
N ALA A 22 1.82 10.66 5.82
CA ALA A 22 0.94 11.74 6.23
C ALA A 22 0.10 12.27 5.05
N ARG A 23 0.74 12.62 3.92
CA ARG A 23 0.02 13.08 2.71
C ARG A 23 -0.89 12.01 2.13
N PHE A 24 -0.44 10.75 2.13
CA PHE A 24 -1.29 9.62 1.77
C PHE A 24 -2.58 9.56 2.61
N TYR A 25 -2.48 9.70 3.94
CA TYR A 25 -3.67 9.67 4.79
C TYR A 25 -4.61 10.85 4.58
N ASP A 26 -4.06 12.04 4.32
CA ASP A 26 -4.88 13.21 3.98
C ASP A 26 -5.70 12.93 2.71
N ILE A 27 -5.07 12.40 1.66
CA ILE A 27 -5.74 12.05 0.40
C ILE A 27 -6.76 10.91 0.61
N LEU A 28 -6.37 9.86 1.34
CA LEU A 28 -7.24 8.71 1.58
C LEU A 28 -8.51 9.10 2.33
N PHE A 29 -8.40 9.94 3.36
CA PHE A 29 -9.55 10.35 4.16
C PHE A 29 -10.41 11.42 3.50
N ASP A 30 -9.85 12.19 2.56
CA ASP A 30 -10.61 13.10 1.71
C ASP A 30 -11.45 12.33 0.68
N ARG A 31 -10.83 11.38 -0.05
CA ARG A 31 -11.51 10.61 -1.11
C ARG A 31 -12.40 9.48 -0.59
N TYR A 32 -11.98 8.83 0.50
CA TYR A 32 -12.63 7.66 1.07
C TYR A 32 -12.89 7.84 2.58
N PRO A 33 -13.69 8.84 2.99
CA PRO A 33 -13.92 9.14 4.41
C PRO A 33 -14.49 7.95 5.20
N GLN A 34 -15.16 7.00 4.55
CA GLN A 34 -15.68 5.77 5.16
C GLN A 34 -14.60 4.86 5.75
N VAL A 35 -13.35 4.94 5.28
CA VAL A 35 -12.26 4.10 5.80
C VAL A 35 -11.64 4.68 7.06
N LYS A 36 -11.82 5.99 7.31
CA LYS A 36 -11.24 6.73 8.44
C LYS A 36 -11.47 6.07 9.82
N PRO A 37 -12.66 5.52 10.15
CA PRO A 37 -12.88 4.83 11.43
C PRO A 37 -11.94 3.65 11.66
N MET A 38 -11.47 2.99 10.59
CA MET A 38 -10.52 1.86 10.65
C MET A 38 -9.10 2.30 11.06
N PHE A 39 -8.77 3.59 10.97
CA PHE A 39 -7.44 4.16 11.27
C PHE A 39 -7.41 5.00 12.55
N SER A 40 -8.48 4.96 13.34
CA SER A 40 -8.75 5.91 14.44
C SER A 40 -7.86 5.76 15.68
N ARG A 41 -7.03 4.72 15.79
CA ARG A 41 -6.27 4.44 17.03
C ARG A 41 -4.87 5.05 17.12
N ASN A 42 -4.16 5.36 16.03
CA ASN A 42 -2.93 6.18 16.02
C ASN A 42 -2.41 6.32 14.59
N THR A 43 -2.79 7.38 13.87
CA THR A 43 -2.41 7.59 12.46
C THR A 43 -0.88 7.64 12.26
N ARG A 44 -0.12 8.19 13.21
CA ARG A 44 1.35 8.27 13.10
C ARG A 44 2.01 6.89 13.21
N GLN A 45 1.59 6.07 14.16
CA GLN A 45 2.11 4.69 14.26
C GLN A 45 1.76 3.89 12.99
N GLN A 46 0.54 4.03 12.49
CA GLN A 46 0.11 3.39 11.25
C GLN A 46 0.90 3.90 10.03
N ALA A 47 1.21 5.19 9.98
CA ALA A 47 2.05 5.81 8.95
C ALA A 47 3.45 5.21 8.92
N SER A 48 4.08 5.06 10.07
CA SER A 48 5.39 4.42 10.19
C SER A 48 5.33 2.93 9.79
N MET A 49 4.32 2.19 10.25
CA MET A 49 4.12 0.78 9.88
C MET A 49 3.91 0.60 8.37
N LEU A 50 3.12 1.48 7.74
CA LEU A 50 2.87 1.46 6.31
C LEU A 50 4.15 1.75 5.51
N ARG A 51 4.92 2.76 5.92
CA ARG A 51 6.22 3.08 5.30
C ARG A 51 7.17 1.89 5.38
N SER A 52 7.33 1.29 6.56
CA SER A 52 8.18 0.11 6.73
C SER A 52 7.72 -1.08 5.88
N ALA A 53 6.42 -1.30 5.75
CA ALA A 53 5.87 -2.36 4.89
C ALA A 53 6.19 -2.11 3.41
N ILE A 54 6.02 -0.88 2.92
CA ILE A 54 6.32 -0.51 1.53
C ILE A 54 7.80 -0.71 1.23
N VAL A 55 8.70 -0.19 2.09
CA VAL A 55 10.15 -0.36 1.94
C VAL A 55 10.51 -1.84 1.90
N SER A 56 9.97 -2.64 2.84
CA SER A 56 10.26 -4.07 2.93
C SER A 56 9.82 -4.83 1.69
N VAL A 57 8.64 -4.50 1.12
CA VAL A 57 8.18 -5.10 -0.13
C VAL A 57 9.12 -4.76 -1.27
N VAL A 58 9.52 -3.50 -1.42
CA VAL A 58 10.42 -3.05 -2.49
C VAL A 58 11.79 -3.76 -2.37
N ASP A 59 12.31 -3.88 -1.15
CA ASP A 59 13.58 -4.59 -0.90
C ASP A 59 13.52 -6.07 -1.32
N HIS A 60 12.38 -6.74 -1.10
CA HIS A 60 12.17 -8.17 -1.32
C HIS A 60 11.41 -8.52 -2.61
N LEU A 61 11.35 -7.61 -3.60
CA LEU A 61 10.60 -7.84 -4.85
C LEU A 61 11.01 -9.11 -5.61
N ASP A 62 12.24 -9.57 -5.43
CA ASP A 62 12.79 -10.75 -6.09
C ASP A 62 12.67 -12.03 -5.24
N ASP A 63 12.16 -11.93 -4.01
CA ASP A 63 12.00 -13.04 -3.07
C ASP A 63 10.53 -13.46 -3.00
N ALA A 64 10.13 -14.27 -3.96
CA ALA A 64 8.74 -14.73 -4.10
C ALA A 64 8.24 -15.51 -2.88
N ASP A 65 9.09 -16.33 -2.25
CA ASP A 65 8.73 -17.12 -1.07
C ASP A 65 8.50 -16.24 0.17
N TRP A 66 9.38 -15.24 0.36
CA TRP A 66 9.22 -14.25 1.43
C TRP A 66 7.94 -13.42 1.22
N LEU A 67 7.70 -12.95 -0.01
CA LEU A 67 6.52 -12.16 -0.35
C LEU A 67 5.24 -12.95 -0.10
N ALA A 68 5.16 -14.18 -0.62
CA ALA A 68 3.97 -15.02 -0.44
C ALA A 68 3.68 -15.29 1.05
N THR A 69 4.71 -15.65 1.82
CA THR A 69 4.55 -15.97 3.25
C THR A 69 4.16 -14.73 4.07
N THR A 70 4.88 -13.63 3.86
CA THR A 70 4.72 -12.40 4.65
C THR A 70 3.41 -11.70 4.30
N LEU A 71 3.13 -11.50 3.02
CA LEU A 71 1.92 -10.81 2.57
C LEU A 71 0.66 -11.65 2.77
N GLY A 72 0.73 -12.98 2.62
CA GLY A 72 -0.39 -13.86 2.95
C GLY A 72 -0.75 -13.79 4.43
N THR A 73 0.24 -13.84 5.32
CA THR A 73 0.03 -13.68 6.78
C THR A 73 -0.54 -12.31 7.12
N LEU A 74 -0.04 -11.25 6.48
CA LEU A 74 -0.55 -9.89 6.66
C LEU A 74 -1.98 -9.75 6.13
N GLY A 75 -2.29 -10.40 5.01
CA GLY A 75 -3.61 -10.49 4.40
C GLY A 75 -4.64 -11.10 5.34
N ALA A 76 -4.35 -12.25 5.95
CA ALA A 76 -5.22 -12.88 6.94
C ALA A 76 -5.56 -11.94 8.12
N ARG A 77 -4.60 -11.13 8.56
CA ARG A 77 -4.84 -10.09 9.59
C ARG A 77 -5.75 -8.98 9.07
N HIS A 78 -5.56 -8.54 7.83
CA HIS A 78 -6.42 -7.52 7.19
C HIS A 78 -7.86 -8.00 7.03
N ALA A 79 -8.06 -9.26 6.67
CA ALA A 79 -9.37 -9.89 6.64
C ALA A 79 -10.06 -9.82 8.01
N GLY A 80 -9.33 -10.15 9.09
CA GLY A 80 -9.84 -10.05 10.47
C GLY A 80 -10.17 -8.62 10.93
N MET A 81 -9.64 -7.60 10.26
CA MET A 81 -9.96 -6.19 10.49
C MET A 81 -11.13 -5.67 9.64
N GLY A 82 -11.71 -6.52 8.78
CA GLY A 82 -12.81 -6.15 7.89
C GLY A 82 -12.38 -5.34 6.67
N VAL A 83 -11.10 -5.39 6.31
CA VAL A 83 -10.62 -4.78 5.05
C VAL A 83 -11.18 -5.58 3.88
N THR A 84 -11.64 -4.88 2.84
CA THR A 84 -12.24 -5.50 1.65
C THR A 84 -11.36 -5.29 0.42
N GLU A 85 -11.56 -6.11 -0.61
CA GLU A 85 -10.84 -5.98 -1.89
C GLU A 85 -10.89 -4.55 -2.47
N PRO A 86 -12.06 -3.87 -2.56
CA PRO A 86 -12.10 -2.48 -3.03
C PRO A 86 -11.27 -1.49 -2.22
N MET A 87 -11.04 -1.74 -0.92
CA MET A 87 -10.22 -0.86 -0.08
C MET A 87 -8.74 -0.91 -0.49
N TYR A 88 -8.24 -2.04 -1.02
CA TYR A 88 -6.88 -2.10 -1.55
C TYR A 88 -6.70 -1.19 -2.76
N GLY A 89 -7.69 -1.16 -3.66
CA GLY A 89 -7.69 -0.24 -4.80
C GLY A 89 -7.65 1.22 -4.38
N ALA A 90 -8.47 1.60 -3.38
CA ALA A 90 -8.47 2.94 -2.81
C ALA A 90 -7.11 3.33 -2.22
N VAL A 91 -6.47 2.42 -1.48
CA VAL A 91 -5.12 2.62 -0.92
C VAL A 91 -4.09 2.80 -2.03
N ALA A 92 -4.11 1.95 -3.06
CA ALA A 92 -3.15 2.00 -4.15
C ALA A 92 -3.24 3.35 -4.91
N GLU A 93 -4.45 3.76 -5.28
CA GLU A 93 -4.68 5.04 -5.97
C GLU A 93 -4.23 6.23 -5.11
N CYS A 94 -4.59 6.26 -3.83
CA CYS A 94 -4.22 7.37 -2.94
C CYS A 94 -2.71 7.44 -2.69
N MET A 95 -2.02 6.29 -2.63
CA MET A 95 -0.57 6.26 -2.45
C MET A 95 0.14 6.81 -3.69
N VAL A 96 -0.24 6.35 -4.89
CA VAL A 96 0.33 6.87 -6.14
C VAL A 96 0.04 8.36 -6.29
N ALA A 97 -1.15 8.82 -5.90
CA ALA A 97 -1.48 10.25 -5.88
C ALA A 97 -0.57 11.05 -4.93
N ALA A 98 -0.30 10.54 -3.72
CA ALA A 98 0.60 11.18 -2.77
C ALA A 98 2.04 11.26 -3.30
N MET A 99 2.54 10.16 -3.88
CA MET A 99 3.87 10.11 -4.48
C MET A 99 3.99 11.08 -5.67
N THR A 100 2.94 11.16 -6.50
CA THR A 100 2.88 12.11 -7.63
C THR A 100 2.89 13.56 -7.14
N GLU A 101 2.10 13.90 -6.10
CA GLU A 101 2.07 15.25 -5.51
C GLU A 101 3.44 15.64 -4.94
N ILE A 102 4.11 14.73 -4.24
CA ILE A 102 5.41 14.98 -3.60
C ILE A 102 6.54 15.04 -4.62
N GLY A 103 6.57 14.11 -5.58
CA GLY A 103 7.64 14.01 -6.57
C GLY A 103 7.60 15.13 -7.63
N GLY A 104 6.46 15.79 -7.80
CA GLY A 104 6.31 16.97 -8.66
C GLY A 104 6.86 16.75 -10.06
N ASP A 105 7.66 17.70 -10.55
CA ASP A 105 8.26 17.66 -11.90
C ASP A 105 9.23 16.49 -12.11
N GLN A 106 9.73 15.87 -11.04
CA GLN A 106 10.62 14.71 -11.12
C GLN A 106 9.85 13.38 -11.17
N TRP A 107 8.55 13.38 -10.88
CA TRP A 107 7.71 12.19 -10.94
C TRP A 107 7.22 11.93 -12.37
N THR A 108 7.49 10.74 -12.88
CA THR A 108 7.15 10.39 -14.26
C THR A 108 5.90 9.50 -14.34
N PRO A 109 5.22 9.45 -15.52
CA PRO A 109 4.14 8.49 -15.75
C PRO A 109 4.59 7.03 -15.55
N GLU A 110 5.80 6.70 -15.97
CA GLU A 110 6.39 5.36 -15.80
C GLU A 110 6.52 4.98 -14.32
N MET A 111 6.91 5.91 -13.44
CA MET A 111 6.93 5.66 -11.99
C MET A 111 5.52 5.34 -11.47
N SER A 112 4.49 6.06 -11.93
CA SER A 112 3.11 5.80 -11.53
C SER A 112 2.62 4.42 -11.98
N GLU A 113 2.97 4.00 -13.20
CA GLU A 113 2.63 2.69 -13.75
C GLU A 113 3.29 1.56 -12.94
N GLU A 114 4.59 1.68 -12.66
CA GLU A 114 5.34 0.70 -11.86
C GLU A 114 4.80 0.60 -10.43
N TRP A 115 4.50 1.72 -9.77
CA TRP A 115 3.90 1.71 -8.43
C TRP A 115 2.49 1.13 -8.42
N THR A 116 1.68 1.42 -9.43
CA THR A 116 0.34 0.84 -9.57
C THR A 116 0.43 -0.69 -9.72
N ALA A 117 1.35 -1.17 -10.56
CA ALA A 117 1.59 -2.60 -10.74
C ALA A 117 2.11 -3.26 -9.44
N ALA A 118 3.06 -2.64 -8.75
CA ALA A 118 3.61 -3.14 -7.49
C ALA A 118 2.55 -3.26 -6.41
N LEU A 119 1.76 -2.20 -6.19
CA LEU A 119 0.70 -2.19 -5.17
C LEU A 119 -0.43 -3.18 -5.51
N GLY A 120 -0.75 -3.34 -6.81
CA GLY A 120 -1.69 -4.36 -7.27
C GLY A 120 -1.21 -5.79 -7.01
N ALA A 121 0.08 -6.06 -7.23
CA ALA A 121 0.68 -7.36 -6.92
C ALA A 121 0.66 -7.65 -5.41
N VAL A 122 1.01 -6.66 -4.58
CA VAL A 122 0.93 -6.76 -3.12
C VAL A 122 -0.50 -7.06 -2.67
N ALA A 123 -1.48 -6.30 -3.17
CA ALA A 123 -2.88 -6.50 -2.84
C ALA A 123 -3.34 -7.92 -3.20
N SER A 124 -2.96 -8.42 -4.39
CA SER A 124 -3.29 -9.77 -4.83
C SER A 124 -2.72 -10.84 -3.90
N MET A 125 -1.46 -10.71 -3.47
CA MET A 125 -0.83 -11.64 -2.53
C MET A 125 -1.47 -11.58 -1.14
N MET A 126 -1.85 -10.39 -0.67
CA MET A 126 -2.58 -10.24 0.59
C MET A 126 -3.96 -10.89 0.51
N LEU A 127 -4.71 -10.67 -0.58
CA LEU A 127 -6.02 -11.27 -0.80
C LEU A 127 -5.95 -12.79 -0.86
N ALA A 128 -4.88 -13.37 -1.42
CA ALA A 128 -4.66 -14.82 -1.40
C ALA A 128 -4.52 -15.39 0.03
N GLY A 129 -4.14 -14.56 1.00
CA GLY A 129 -4.10 -14.92 2.42
C GLY A 129 -5.43 -14.78 3.16
N TYR A 130 -6.48 -14.30 2.51
CA TYR A 130 -7.80 -14.20 3.14
C TYR A 130 -8.34 -15.61 3.39
N PRO A 131 -9.06 -15.84 4.50
CA PRO A 131 -9.74 -17.11 4.68
C PRO A 131 -10.65 -17.34 3.48
N ALA A 132 -10.61 -18.55 2.90
CA ALA A 132 -11.55 -18.94 1.87
C ALA A 132 -12.94 -18.67 2.43
N GLY A 133 -13.66 -17.71 1.83
CA GLY A 133 -15.01 -17.42 2.25
C GLY A 133 -15.80 -18.71 2.17
N GLU A 134 -16.43 -19.13 3.27
CA GLU A 134 -17.65 -19.92 3.17
C GLU A 134 -18.52 -19.15 2.19
N THR A 135 -18.61 -19.65 0.96
CA THR A 135 -19.49 -19.10 -0.04
C THR A 135 -20.87 -19.39 0.50
N GLY A 136 -21.43 -18.44 1.25
CA GLY A 136 -22.82 -18.42 1.65
C GLY A 136 -23.65 -18.32 0.39
N ALA A 137 -23.85 -19.47 -0.27
CA ALA A 137 -24.92 -19.69 -1.19
C ALA A 137 -26.21 -19.61 -0.36
N ALA A 138 -26.81 -18.42 -0.36
CA ALA A 138 -28.23 -18.26 -0.12
C ALA A 138 -28.98 -18.44 -1.44
#